data_AF-A0A924XBE7-F1
#
_entry.id   AF-A0A924XBE7-F1
#
_cell.length_a   1.000
_cell.length_b   1.000
_cell.length_c   1.000
_cell.angle_alpha   90.00
_cell.angle_beta   90.00
_cell.angle_gamma   90.00
#
_symmetry.space_group_name_H-M   'P 1'
#
loop_
_entity.id
_entity.type
_entity.pdbx_description
1 polymer ?
#
loop_
_entity_poly.entity_id
_entity_poly.type
_entity_poly.pdbx_seq_one_letter_code
_entity_poly.pdbx_strand_id
1 'polypeptide(L)'
;MTILFVLAYSFGVPADPVALAQEVVQLVAAGKWSEAAEVTRALDLAIAAKAPLRVTDAHLLKELPEGLGVYTAIQDDTVRGEEAIFYAEVHEHALKKNGSRYELYLVSDFTIIDALGKQLAKDENFGESRFTATTPHRDTFVTATLRTVGLPAGRYSVQWTIRDRIGEKAATTTIPFMIKSSLRP
;
A
#
# COMPACT_ATOMS: atom_id res chain seq x y z
N MET A 1 10.95 -53.31 -11.76
CA MET A 1 11.00 -52.53 -10.50
C MET A 1 10.92 -51.06 -10.88
N THR A 2 9.72 -50.50 -10.86
CA THR A 2 9.44 -49.14 -11.35
C THR A 2 9.67 -48.16 -10.22
N ILE A 3 10.69 -47.31 -10.34
CA ILE A 3 10.98 -46.28 -9.35
C ILE A 3 10.05 -45.10 -9.64
N LEU A 4 9.12 -44.87 -8.72
CA LEU A 4 8.20 -43.74 -8.71
C LEU A 4 8.95 -42.50 -8.20
N PHE A 5 9.20 -41.51 -9.06
CA PHE A 5 9.66 -40.19 -8.63
C PHE A 5 8.48 -39.41 -8.05
N VAL A 6 8.43 -39.27 -6.72
CA VAL A 6 7.54 -38.32 -6.06
C VAL A 6 8.18 -36.94 -6.18
N LEU A 7 7.64 -36.11 -7.08
CA LEU A 7 7.93 -34.68 -7.08
C LEU A 7 7.23 -34.07 -5.84
N ALA A 8 7.99 -33.92 -4.76
CA ALA A 8 7.55 -33.07 -3.66
C ALA A 8 7.55 -31.62 -4.16
N TYR A 9 6.35 -31.05 -4.34
CA TYR A 9 6.17 -29.61 -4.45
C TYR A 9 6.69 -28.99 -3.14
N SER A 10 7.94 -28.55 -3.15
CA SER A 10 8.44 -27.71 -2.09
C SER A 10 7.76 -26.36 -2.25
N PHE A 11 6.74 -26.10 -1.43
CA PHE A 11 6.37 -24.73 -1.11
C PHE A 11 7.65 -24.08 -0.60
N GLY A 12 8.26 -23.24 -1.45
CA GLY A 12 9.56 -22.64 -1.16
C GLY A 12 9.49 -21.98 0.21
N VAL A 13 10.25 -22.50 1.17
CA VAL A 13 10.45 -21.83 2.45
C VAL A 13 10.90 -20.41 2.10
N PRO A 14 10.20 -19.36 2.59
CA PRO A 14 10.65 -18.00 2.36
C PRO A 14 12.11 -17.91 2.80
N ALA A 15 12.97 -17.46 1.89
CA ALA A 15 14.41 -17.43 2.11
C ALA A 15 14.71 -16.70 3.43
N ASP A 16 15.59 -17.29 4.25
CA ASP A 16 15.90 -16.75 5.58
C ASP A 16 16.56 -15.36 5.44
N PRO A 17 15.95 -14.27 5.97
CA PRO A 17 16.52 -12.94 5.89
C PRO A 17 17.94 -12.83 6.45
N VAL A 18 18.29 -13.63 7.48
CA VAL A 18 19.62 -13.59 8.08
C VAL A 18 20.68 -14.12 7.10
N ALA A 19 20.41 -15.25 6.45
CA ALA A 19 21.31 -15.83 5.45
C ALA A 19 21.48 -14.89 4.25
N LEU A 20 20.39 -14.30 3.75
CA LEU A 20 20.43 -13.33 2.65
C LEU A 20 21.25 -12.09 3.02
N ALA A 21 21.10 -11.56 4.23
CA ALA A 21 21.88 -10.42 4.71
C ALA A 21 23.38 -10.73 4.78
N GLN A 22 23.75 -11.93 5.25
CA GLN A 22 25.15 -12.37 5.27
C GLN A 22 25.74 -12.50 3.86
N GLU A 23 24.97 -13.00 2.90
CA GLU A 23 25.37 -13.09 1.50
C GLU A 23 25.59 -11.70 0.88
N VAL A 24 24.69 -10.73 1.14
CA VAL A 24 24.87 -9.33 0.71
C VAL A 24 26.19 -8.78 1.22
N VAL A 25 26.54 -8.98 2.49
CA VAL A 25 27.81 -8.51 3.07
C VAL A 25 29.01 -9.12 2.33
N GLN A 26 28.98 -10.41 2.02
CA GLN A 26 30.06 -11.08 1.29
C GLN A 26 30.22 -10.55 -0.14
N LEU A 27 29.11 -10.34 -0.85
CA LEU A 27 29.11 -9.83 -2.22
C LEU A 27 29.60 -8.38 -2.28
N VAL A 28 29.17 -7.54 -1.35
CA VAL A 28 29.66 -6.15 -1.21
C VAL A 28 31.16 -6.12 -0.92
N ALA A 29 31.64 -6.94 0.02
CA ALA A 29 33.07 -7.02 0.33
C ALA A 29 33.92 -7.47 -0.86
N ALA A 30 33.36 -8.28 -1.75
CA ALA A 30 34.00 -8.75 -2.99
C ALA A 30 33.83 -7.78 -4.18
N GLY A 31 33.15 -6.63 -4.01
CA GLY A 31 32.88 -5.68 -5.09
C GLY A 31 31.88 -6.17 -6.15
N LYS A 32 31.08 -7.19 -5.85
CA LYS A 32 30.08 -7.80 -6.73
C LYS A 32 28.73 -7.10 -6.59
N TRP A 33 28.66 -5.86 -7.08
CA TRP A 33 27.52 -4.97 -6.82
C TRP A 33 26.22 -5.40 -7.48
N SER A 34 26.26 -5.96 -8.69
CA SER A 34 25.05 -6.41 -9.40
C SER A 34 24.40 -7.59 -8.70
N GLU A 35 25.21 -8.57 -8.30
CA GLU A 35 24.77 -9.74 -7.53
C GLU A 35 24.27 -9.32 -6.14
N ALA A 36 24.98 -8.40 -5.47
CA ALA A 36 24.53 -7.87 -4.19
C ALA A 36 23.15 -7.19 -4.31
N ALA A 37 22.89 -6.46 -5.39
CA ALA A 37 21.59 -5.83 -5.65
C ALA A 37 20.47 -6.87 -5.88
N GLU A 38 20.77 -8.00 -6.55
CA GLU A 38 19.80 -9.08 -6.71
C GLU A 38 19.43 -9.76 -5.39
N VAL A 39 20.44 -10.09 -4.57
CA VAL A 39 20.22 -10.69 -3.24
C VAL A 39 19.53 -9.70 -2.30
N THR A 40 19.84 -8.41 -2.40
CA THR A 40 19.16 -7.35 -1.61
C THR A 40 17.67 -7.29 -1.91
N ARG A 41 17.25 -7.42 -3.18
CA ARG A 41 15.82 -7.48 -3.52
C ARG A 41 15.13 -8.69 -2.88
N ALA A 42 15.79 -9.83 -2.85
CA ALA A 42 15.27 -11.01 -2.17
C ALA A 42 15.17 -10.80 -0.65
N LEU A 43 16.18 -10.15 -0.05
CA LEU A 43 16.21 -9.78 1.36
C LEU A 43 15.05 -8.84 1.72
N ASP A 44 14.86 -7.78 0.92
CA ASP A 44 13.78 -6.80 1.12
C ASP A 44 12.41 -7.48 1.12
N LEU A 45 12.15 -8.38 0.16
CA LEU A 45 10.90 -9.14 0.11
C LEU A 45 10.73 -10.10 1.29
N ALA A 46 11.83 -10.72 1.75
CA ALA A 46 11.80 -11.62 2.89
C ALA A 46 11.56 -10.89 4.21
N ILE A 47 12.08 -9.65 4.34
CA ILE A 47 11.78 -8.75 5.45
C ILE A 47 10.32 -8.28 5.36
N ALA A 48 9.89 -7.80 4.19
CA ALA A 48 8.53 -7.34 3.93
C ALA A 48 7.48 -8.37 4.31
N ALA A 49 7.70 -9.64 3.98
CA ALA A 49 6.80 -10.73 4.32
C ALA A 49 6.54 -10.83 5.84
N LYS A 50 7.52 -10.50 6.69
CA LYS A 50 7.43 -10.57 8.16
C LYS A 50 7.10 -9.23 8.83
N ALA A 51 7.44 -8.12 8.18
CA ALA A 51 7.22 -6.78 8.72
C ALA A 51 5.72 -6.44 8.79
N PRO A 52 5.30 -5.56 9.73
CA PRO A 52 3.95 -5.02 9.74
C PRO A 52 3.69 -4.23 8.44
N LEU A 53 2.45 -4.27 7.95
CA LEU A 53 2.03 -3.35 6.90
C LEU A 53 2.17 -1.92 7.42
N ARG A 54 2.71 -1.01 6.62
CA ARG A 54 2.78 0.41 6.97
C ARG A 54 2.08 1.24 5.93
N VAL A 55 1.41 2.27 6.40
CA VAL A 55 0.78 3.28 5.56
C VAL A 55 1.42 4.62 5.91
N THR A 56 2.03 5.25 4.93
CA THR A 56 2.74 6.54 5.11
C THR A 56 2.30 7.54 4.06
N ASP A 57 2.78 8.79 4.19
CA ASP A 57 2.53 9.88 3.26
C ASP A 57 1.06 10.00 2.84
N ALA A 58 0.16 9.95 3.83
CA ALA A 58 -1.27 9.94 3.64
C ALA A 58 -1.85 11.37 3.62
N HIS A 59 -2.39 11.83 2.49
CA HIS A 59 -2.85 13.21 2.32
C HIS A 59 -3.81 13.38 1.12
N LEU A 60 -4.31 14.60 0.94
CA LEU A 60 -5.14 14.97 -0.21
C LEU A 60 -4.30 15.39 -1.41
N LEU A 61 -4.74 15.04 -2.61
CA LEU A 61 -4.13 15.46 -3.87
C LEU A 61 -4.99 16.46 -4.64
N LYS A 62 -4.32 17.28 -5.46
CA LYS A 62 -4.99 18.17 -6.43
C LYS A 62 -5.55 17.41 -7.63
N GLU A 63 -4.90 16.32 -8.01
CA GLU A 63 -5.20 15.47 -9.16
C GLU A 63 -4.73 14.04 -8.87
N LEU A 64 -5.12 13.08 -9.72
CA LEU A 64 -4.66 11.70 -9.58
C LEU A 64 -3.13 11.62 -9.75
N PRO A 65 -2.43 10.79 -8.96
CA PRO A 65 -0.98 10.65 -9.06
C PRO A 65 -0.59 9.94 -10.36
N GLU A 66 0.58 10.28 -10.90
CA GLU A 66 1.16 9.58 -12.06
C GLU A 66 1.90 8.31 -11.64
N GLY A 67 2.29 8.21 -10.36
CA GLY A 67 2.99 7.06 -9.79
C GLY A 67 3.29 7.22 -8.30
N LEU A 68 3.98 6.22 -7.74
CA LEU A 68 4.45 6.25 -6.35
C LEU A 68 5.39 7.45 -6.17
N GLY A 69 5.10 8.34 -5.21
CA GLY A 69 5.87 9.56 -4.99
C GLY A 69 5.77 10.63 -6.10
N VAL A 70 4.93 10.44 -7.13
CA VAL A 70 4.76 11.38 -8.26
C VAL A 70 3.35 11.97 -8.23
N TYR A 71 3.18 13.01 -7.41
CA TYR A 71 1.89 13.65 -7.16
C TYR A 71 2.02 15.12 -6.75
N THR A 72 0.90 15.84 -6.75
CA THR A 72 0.80 17.20 -6.21
C THR A 72 -0.17 17.25 -5.04
N ALA A 73 0.38 17.39 -3.82
CA ALA A 73 -0.39 17.47 -2.58
C ALA A 73 -1.17 18.79 -2.43
N ILE A 74 -2.30 18.72 -1.73
CA ILE A 74 -2.99 19.89 -1.15
C ILE A 74 -2.32 20.22 0.19
N GLN A 75 -1.90 21.47 0.39
CA GLN A 75 -1.18 21.89 1.60
C GLN A 75 -2.08 22.38 2.74
N ASP A 76 -3.33 22.77 2.44
CA ASP A 76 -4.25 23.40 3.40
C ASP A 76 -5.47 22.51 3.72
N ASP A 77 -5.38 21.22 3.39
CA ASP A 77 -6.42 20.19 3.56
C ASP A 77 -7.78 20.56 2.96
N THR A 78 -7.85 21.59 2.11
CA THR A 78 -9.11 22.13 1.62
C THR A 78 -9.50 21.44 0.32
N VAL A 79 -10.67 20.81 0.32
CA VAL A 79 -11.30 20.32 -0.91
C VAL A 79 -11.92 21.50 -1.65
N ARG A 80 -11.56 21.65 -2.93
CA ARG A 80 -11.92 22.81 -3.77
C ARG A 80 -12.89 22.48 -4.90
N GLY A 81 -13.24 21.20 -5.07
CA GLY A 81 -14.17 20.71 -6.08
C GLY A 81 -15.21 19.76 -5.48
N GLU A 82 -15.90 19.05 -6.36
CA GLU A 82 -16.92 18.06 -6.00
C GLU A 82 -16.33 16.71 -5.54
N GLU A 83 -15.02 16.56 -5.66
CA GLU A 83 -14.30 15.34 -5.32
C GLU A 83 -13.07 15.65 -4.45
N ALA A 84 -12.84 14.80 -3.46
CA ALA A 84 -11.63 14.76 -2.65
C ALA A 84 -10.83 13.51 -3.04
N ILE A 85 -9.60 13.71 -3.51
CA ILE A 85 -8.70 12.62 -3.89
C ILE A 85 -7.76 12.37 -2.73
N PHE A 86 -7.85 11.20 -2.11
CA PHE A 86 -6.98 10.75 -1.05
C PHE A 86 -5.88 9.86 -1.64
N TYR A 87 -4.68 10.00 -1.09
CA TYR A 87 -3.50 9.22 -1.43
C TYR A 87 -2.86 8.67 -0.16
N ALA A 88 -2.30 7.47 -0.26
CA ALA A 88 -1.41 6.93 0.76
C ALA A 88 -0.41 5.96 0.15
N GLU A 89 0.82 5.96 0.66
CA GLU A 89 1.83 4.97 0.33
C GLU A 89 1.68 3.75 1.24
N VAL A 90 1.82 2.56 0.66
CA VAL A 90 1.66 1.27 1.33
C VAL A 90 2.96 0.51 1.21
N HIS A 91 3.55 0.16 2.34
CA HIS A 91 4.83 -0.54 2.44
C HIS A 91 4.66 -1.90 3.10
N GLU A 92 5.56 -2.81 2.75
CA GLU A 92 5.68 -4.15 3.32
C GLU A 92 4.42 -5.02 3.10
N HIS A 93 3.72 -4.74 2.00
CA HIS A 93 2.64 -5.61 1.53
C HIS A 93 3.20 -6.96 1.08
N ALA A 94 2.41 -8.00 1.21
CA ALA A 94 2.75 -9.31 0.69
C ALA A 94 2.50 -9.39 -0.81
N LEU A 95 3.19 -10.33 -1.44
CA LEU A 95 2.97 -10.72 -2.82
C LEU A 95 2.80 -12.23 -2.89
N LYS A 96 1.88 -12.68 -3.74
CA LYS A 96 1.72 -14.09 -4.06
C LYS A 96 2.32 -14.37 -5.42
N LYS A 97 3.33 -15.25 -5.49
CA LYS A 97 3.88 -15.69 -6.78
C LYS A 97 2.89 -16.62 -7.48
N ASN A 98 2.58 -16.32 -8.75
CA ASN A 98 1.74 -17.14 -9.62
C ASN A 98 2.43 -17.28 -10.99
N GLY A 99 3.07 -18.42 -11.23
CA GLY A 99 3.92 -18.64 -12.40
C GLY A 99 5.09 -17.66 -12.46
N SER A 100 5.18 -16.89 -13.55
CA SER A 100 6.18 -15.84 -13.76
C SER A 100 5.76 -14.46 -13.25
N ARG A 101 4.60 -14.35 -12.59
CA ARG A 101 4.04 -13.09 -12.11
C ARG A 101 3.84 -13.06 -10.60
N TYR A 102 3.59 -11.88 -10.07
CA TYR A 102 3.35 -11.61 -8.66
C TYR A 102 2.01 -10.89 -8.51
N GLU A 103 1.14 -11.42 -7.68
CA GLU A 103 -0.17 -10.84 -7.38
C GLU A 103 -0.12 -10.03 -6.09
N LEU A 104 -0.76 -8.87 -6.12
CA LEU A 104 -1.03 -7.98 -4.99
C LEU A 104 -2.54 -7.86 -4.79
N TYR A 105 -3.00 -7.83 -3.53
CA TYR A 105 -4.39 -7.58 -3.23
C TYR A 105 -4.56 -6.74 -1.96
N LEU A 106 -4.84 -5.46 -2.15
CA LEU A 106 -5.14 -4.51 -1.09
C LEU A 106 -6.62 -4.12 -1.14
N VAL A 107 -7.26 -4.05 0.02
CA VAL A 107 -8.64 -3.62 0.19
C VAL A 107 -8.68 -2.43 1.14
N SER A 108 -9.43 -1.40 0.78
CA SER A 108 -9.55 -0.16 1.53
C SER A 108 -10.92 -0.03 2.17
N ASP A 109 -10.94 0.34 3.45
CA ASP A 109 -12.14 0.75 4.17
C ASP A 109 -12.04 2.23 4.54
N PHE A 110 -13.16 2.93 4.45
CA PHE A 110 -13.27 4.37 4.69
C PHE A 110 -14.26 4.66 5.80
N THR A 111 -13.82 5.40 6.82
CA THR A 111 -14.70 5.94 7.84
C THR A 111 -14.59 7.47 7.84
N ILE A 112 -15.70 8.18 7.64
CA ILE A 112 -15.76 9.63 7.71
C ILE A 112 -16.15 10.04 9.13
N ILE A 113 -15.36 10.91 9.73
CA ILE A 113 -15.51 11.40 11.10
C ILE A 113 -15.62 12.93 11.05
N ASP A 114 -16.57 13.50 11.78
CA ASP A 114 -16.71 14.95 11.89
C ASP A 114 -15.75 15.57 12.91
N ALA A 115 -15.75 16.91 13.00
CA ALA A 115 -14.91 17.66 13.93
C ALA A 115 -15.15 17.35 15.42
N LEU A 116 -16.27 16.72 15.77
CA LEU A 116 -16.60 16.31 17.14
C LEU A 116 -16.18 14.86 17.43
N GLY A 117 -15.57 14.18 16.45
CA GLY A 117 -15.20 12.77 16.57
C GLY A 117 -16.35 11.81 16.30
N LYS A 118 -17.52 12.29 15.83
CA LYS A 118 -18.65 11.43 15.51
C LYS A 118 -18.43 10.81 14.13
N GLN A 119 -18.53 9.48 14.07
CA GLN A 119 -18.60 8.75 12.81
C GLN A 119 -19.88 9.13 12.05
N LEU A 120 -19.71 9.70 10.86
CA LEU A 120 -20.82 10.06 9.98
C LEU A 120 -21.17 8.92 9.01
N ALA A 121 -20.15 8.23 8.51
CA ALA A 121 -20.28 7.14 7.56
C ALA A 121 -19.12 6.16 7.71
N LYS A 122 -19.37 4.90 7.39
CA LYS A 122 -18.36 3.86 7.22
C LYS A 122 -18.72 3.02 6.01
N ASP A 123 -17.74 2.78 5.15
CA ASP A 123 -17.84 1.91 4.00
C ASP A 123 -16.70 0.90 4.02
N GLU A 124 -17.06 -0.38 4.05
CA GLU A 124 -16.12 -1.49 4.08
C GLU A 124 -15.93 -2.03 2.67
N ASN A 125 -14.68 -2.32 2.30
CA ASN A 125 -14.30 -2.64 0.92
C ASN A 125 -14.68 -1.50 -0.05
N PHE A 126 -14.55 -0.25 0.42
CA PHE A 126 -14.77 0.97 -0.38
C PHE A 126 -14.02 0.94 -1.71
N GLY A 127 -12.80 0.37 -1.71
CA GLY A 127 -12.01 0.19 -2.91
C GLY A 127 -11.10 -1.02 -2.85
N GLU A 128 -10.85 -1.60 -4.02
CA GLU A 128 -9.92 -2.72 -4.18
C GLU A 128 -8.79 -2.33 -5.14
N SER A 129 -7.57 -2.65 -4.73
CA SER A 129 -6.35 -2.53 -5.53
C SER A 129 -5.81 -3.93 -5.77
N ARG A 130 -6.10 -4.48 -6.94
CA ARG A 130 -5.69 -5.82 -7.36
C ARG A 130 -4.88 -5.74 -8.64
N PHE A 131 -3.60 -6.04 -8.53
CA PHE A 131 -2.66 -5.90 -9.64
C PHE A 131 -1.76 -7.12 -9.76
N THR A 132 -1.28 -7.35 -10.97
CA THR A 132 -0.35 -8.43 -11.28
C THR A 132 0.92 -7.83 -11.88
N ALA A 133 2.04 -7.96 -11.18
CA ALA A 133 3.33 -7.44 -11.59
C ALA A 133 4.22 -8.54 -12.19
N THR A 134 5.11 -8.17 -13.11
CA THR A 134 6.20 -9.03 -13.61
C THR A 134 7.41 -9.02 -12.69
N THR A 135 7.55 -7.96 -11.89
CA THR A 135 8.66 -7.76 -10.95
C THR A 135 8.10 -7.63 -9.53
N PRO A 136 8.66 -8.35 -8.55
CA PRO A 136 8.22 -8.22 -7.17
C PRO A 136 8.67 -6.86 -6.60
N HIS A 137 7.83 -6.28 -5.74
CA HIS A 137 8.04 -5.01 -5.05
C HIS A 137 7.38 -5.09 -3.67
N ARG A 138 7.77 -4.19 -2.77
CA ARG A 138 7.21 -4.11 -1.41
C ARG A 138 6.47 -2.79 -1.14
N ASP A 139 6.60 -1.84 -2.04
CA ASP A 139 6.12 -0.47 -1.92
C ASP A 139 5.16 -0.20 -3.08
N THR A 140 3.99 0.33 -2.77
CA THR A 140 2.97 0.76 -3.73
C THR A 140 2.18 1.93 -3.14
N PHE A 141 1.19 2.42 -3.86
CA PHE A 141 0.26 3.43 -3.35
C PHE A 141 -1.18 3.02 -3.61
N VAL A 142 -2.08 3.62 -2.84
CA VAL A 142 -3.51 3.53 -3.08
C VAL A 142 -4.10 4.93 -3.20
N THR A 143 -5.16 5.02 -3.99
CA THR A 143 -5.96 6.24 -4.13
C THR A 143 -7.41 5.95 -3.86
N ALA A 144 -8.11 6.94 -3.35
CA ALA A 144 -9.56 6.90 -3.17
C ALA A 144 -10.16 8.25 -3.51
N THR A 145 -11.29 8.25 -4.20
CA THR A 145 -12.00 9.48 -4.56
C THR A 145 -13.34 9.50 -3.84
N LEU A 146 -13.53 10.50 -2.98
CA LEU A 146 -14.80 10.74 -2.30
C LEU A 146 -15.54 11.87 -3.00
N ARG A 147 -16.78 11.64 -3.40
CA ARG A 147 -17.68 12.73 -3.79
C ARG A 147 -18.09 13.51 -2.55
N THR A 148 -17.86 14.82 -2.56
CA THR A 148 -18.13 15.70 -1.43
C THR A 148 -19.53 16.32 -1.47
N VAL A 149 -20.25 16.12 -2.57
CA VAL A 149 -21.65 16.54 -2.72
C VAL A 149 -22.48 15.97 -1.57
N GLY A 150 -23.10 16.84 -0.78
CA GLY A 150 -23.92 16.46 0.38
C GLY A 150 -23.21 16.54 1.73
N LEU A 151 -21.88 16.71 1.77
CA LEU A 151 -21.18 17.04 3.00
C LEU A 151 -21.34 18.55 3.30
N PRO A 152 -21.81 18.93 4.49
CA PRO A 152 -21.82 20.33 4.91
C PRO A 152 -20.42 20.95 4.91
N ALA A 153 -20.37 22.28 4.89
CA ALA A 153 -19.12 22.99 5.14
C ALA A 153 -18.61 22.67 6.55
N GLY A 154 -17.34 22.32 6.69
CA GLY A 154 -16.79 21.87 7.96
C GLY A 154 -15.45 21.18 7.85
N ARG A 155 -14.92 20.80 9.02
CA ARG A 155 -13.73 19.96 9.16
C ARG A 155 -14.15 18.53 9.39
N TYR A 156 -13.40 17.63 8.76
CA TYR A 156 -13.62 16.20 8.80
C TYR A 156 -12.27 15.49 8.85
N SER A 157 -12.32 14.20 9.13
CA SER A 157 -11.20 13.30 8.87
C SER A 157 -11.70 12.01 8.25
N VAL A 158 -10.92 11.46 7.33
CA VAL A 158 -11.08 10.08 6.88
C VAL A 158 -10.14 9.21 7.70
N GLN A 159 -10.70 8.21 8.40
CA GLN A 159 -9.92 7.08 8.87
C GLN A 159 -9.91 6.03 7.75
N TRP A 160 -8.74 5.81 7.16
CA TRP A 160 -8.53 4.91 6.03
C TRP A 160 -7.77 3.68 6.51
N THR A 161 -8.44 2.52 6.48
CA THR A 161 -7.82 1.24 6.80
C THR A 161 -7.50 0.50 5.51
N ILE A 162 -6.25 0.09 5.34
CA ILE A 162 -5.79 -0.70 4.20
C ILE A 162 -5.49 -2.10 4.71
N ARG A 163 -6.08 -3.10 4.06
CA ARG A 163 -5.97 -4.52 4.38
C ARG A 163 -5.27 -5.23 3.23
N ASP A 164 -4.12 -5.79 3.53
CA ASP A 164 -3.43 -6.73 2.66
C ASP A 164 -4.05 -8.12 2.85
N ARG A 165 -4.76 -8.58 1.82
CA ARG A 165 -5.49 -9.86 1.84
C ARG A 165 -4.59 -11.07 1.61
N ILE A 166 -3.38 -10.86 1.09
CA ILE A 166 -2.40 -11.94 0.87
C ILE A 166 -1.57 -12.14 2.14
N GLY A 167 -1.09 -11.04 2.72
CA GLY A 167 -0.26 -11.07 3.92
C GLY A 167 -1.06 -11.19 5.22
N GLU A 168 -2.38 -11.06 5.16
CA GLU A 168 -3.28 -10.97 6.33
C GLU A 168 -2.87 -9.85 7.30
N LYS A 169 -2.47 -8.71 6.74
CA LYS A 169 -2.00 -7.54 7.49
C LYS A 169 -2.96 -6.37 7.27
N ALA A 170 -2.98 -5.45 8.22
CA ALA A 170 -3.70 -4.19 8.06
C ALA A 170 -2.97 -3.04 8.74
N ALA A 171 -3.19 -1.85 8.20
CA ALA A 171 -2.73 -0.61 8.79
C ALA A 171 -3.76 0.49 8.54
N THR A 172 -3.85 1.44 9.46
CA THR A 172 -4.83 2.52 9.43
C THR A 172 -4.12 3.85 9.52
N THR A 173 -4.58 4.81 8.72
CA THR A 173 -4.15 6.21 8.78
C THR A 173 -5.36 7.13 8.91
N THR A 174 -5.12 8.37 9.32
CA THR A 174 -6.16 9.40 9.43
C THR A 174 -5.74 10.63 8.64
N ILE A 175 -6.57 11.02 7.68
CA ILE A 175 -6.32 12.17 6.81
C ILE A 175 -7.35 13.26 7.13
N PRO A 176 -6.94 14.44 7.63
CA PRO A 176 -7.84 15.57 7.79
C PRO A 176 -8.25 16.14 6.43
N PHE A 177 -9.48 16.65 6.34
CA PHE A 177 -9.92 17.44 5.19
C PHE A 177 -10.97 18.48 5.59
N MET A 178 -11.10 19.52 4.78
CA MET A 178 -12.05 20.62 4.99
C MET A 178 -12.90 20.84 3.73
N ILE A 179 -14.20 20.93 3.93
CA ILE A 179 -15.14 21.42 2.92
C ILE A 179 -15.39 22.90 3.21
N LYS A 180 -15.04 23.77 2.26
CA LYS A 180 -15.40 25.20 2.36
C LYS A 180 -16.88 25.40 2.06
N SER A 181 -17.48 26.38 2.72
CA SER A 181 -18.80 26.86 2.34
C SER A 181 -18.75 27.33 0.89
N SER A 182 -19.62 26.78 0.05
CA SER A 182 -19.88 27.38 -1.25
C SER A 182 -20.62 28.69 -0.98
N LEU A 183 -19.91 29.81 -1.08
CA LEU A 183 -20.57 31.08 -1.36
C LEU A 183 -21.23 30.90 -2.72
N ARG A 184 -22.53 30.57 -2.76
CA ARG A 184 -23.29 30.80 -3.98
C ARG A 184 -23.22 32.31 -4.24
N PRO A 185 -22.72 32.77 -5.40
CA PRO A 185 -22.94 34.14 -5.83
C PRO A 185 -24.45 34.40 -6.03
#